data_AF-A0A2W5XUG7-F1
#
_entry.id   AF-A0A2W5XUG7-F1
#
_cell.length_a   1.000
_cell.length_b   1.000
_cell.length_c   1.000
_cell.angle_alpha   90.00
_cell.angle_beta   90.00
_cell.angle_gamma   90.00
#
_symmetry.space_group_name_H-M   'P 1'
#
loop_
_entity.id
_entity.type
_entity.pdbx_description
1 polymer ?
#
loop_
_entity_poly.entity_id
_entity_poly.type
_entity_poly.pdbx_seq_one_letter_code
_entity_poly.pdbx_strand_id
1 'polypeptide(L)' 'MREGHRDRDPAWFAQGLRVIDLKDPLSPRMVAHFKTDVPPGSERVLSNDLTVDDRGLIYLLDRLRGLTIVERV' A
#
# COMPACT_ATOMS: atom_id res chain seq x y z
N MET A 1 19.57 19.79 7.94
CA MET A 1 19.60 18.58 8.78
C MET A 1 19.14 17.41 7.94
N ARG A 2 20.05 16.49 7.60
CA ARG A 2 19.74 15.23 6.93
C ARG A 2 19.79 14.15 8.00
N GLU A 3 18.63 13.67 8.42
CA GLU A 3 18.54 12.53 9.34
C GLU A 3 17.42 11.61 8.86
N GLY A 4 17.75 10.33 8.73
CA GLY A 4 17.03 9.35 7.92
C GLY A 4 15.58 9.14 8.33
N HIS A 5 14.69 9.32 7.35
CA HIS A 5 13.31 8.82 7.37
C HIS A 5 13.30 7.28 7.28
N ARG A 6 13.74 6.60 8.34
CA ARG A 6 13.46 5.17 8.51
C ARG A 6 12.01 5.01 8.96
N ASP A 7 11.15 4.60 8.03
CA ASP A 7 9.92 3.80 8.23
C ASP A 7 8.92 4.22 9.31
N ARG A 8 8.89 5.49 9.75
CA ARG A 8 7.88 6.01 10.69
C ARG A 8 6.75 6.73 9.98
N ASP A 9 6.18 6.13 8.92
CA ASP A 9 4.94 6.66 8.35
C ASP A 9 3.74 6.20 9.20
N PRO A 10 2.98 7.13 9.82
CA PRO A 10 2.03 6.81 10.88
C PRO A 10 0.70 6.20 10.40
N ALA A 11 0.44 6.15 9.10
CA ALA A 11 -0.73 5.48 8.52
C ALA A 11 -0.43 5.06 7.07
N TRP A 12 -1.07 3.97 6.61
CA TRP A 12 -0.83 3.24 5.34
C TRP A 12 -1.07 4.03 4.04
N PHE A 13 -0.41 5.19 3.92
CA PHE A 13 -0.41 6.08 2.77
C PHE A 13 0.87 5.87 1.96
N ALA A 14 2.02 5.98 2.62
CA ALA A 14 3.32 5.81 1.97
C ALA A 14 3.82 4.35 1.90
N GLN A 15 2.97 3.40 2.31
CA GLN A 15 3.37 2.01 2.53
C GLN A 15 2.67 1.02 1.61
N GLY A 16 1.91 1.51 0.62
CA GLY A 16 1.24 0.69 -0.38
C GLY A 16 0.08 -0.15 0.17
N LEU A 17 -0.26 -1.20 -0.56
CA LEU A 17 -1.28 -2.18 -0.20
C LEU A 17 -0.80 -3.10 0.93
N ARG A 18 -1.68 -3.32 1.92
CA ARG A 18 -1.51 -4.32 2.97
C ARG A 18 -2.77 -5.18 3.06
N VAL A 19 -2.56 -6.48 3.15
CA VAL A 19 -3.63 -7.45 3.35
C VAL A 19 -3.48 -7.98 4.76
N ILE A 20 -4.48 -7.70 5.59
CA ILE A 20 -4.52 -8.11 6.99
C ILE A 20 -5.60 -9.18 7.15
N ASP A 21 -5.21 -10.35 7.64
CA ASP A 21 -6.13 -11.35 8.14
C ASP A 21 -6.66 -10.91 9.51
N LEU A 22 -7.99 -10.80 9.59
CA LEU A 22 -8.76 -10.39 10.77
C LEU A 22 -9.61 -11.53 11.33
N LYS A 23 -9.29 -12.80 11.02
CA LYS A 23 -10.00 -13.97 11.53
C LYS A 23 -10.01 -14.03 13.06
N ASP A 24 -8.91 -13.65 13.71
CA ASP A 24 -8.87 -13.32 15.13
C ASP A 24 -8.71 -11.80 15.28
N PRO A 25 -9.78 -11.06 15.62
CA PRO A 25 -9.73 -9.61 15.75
C PRO A 25 -8.77 -9.11 16.84
N LEU A 26 -8.45 -9.94 17.83
CA LEU A 26 -7.49 -9.60 18.88
C LEU A 26 -6.05 -9.93 18.50
N SER A 27 -5.85 -10.64 17.38
CA SER A 27 -4.54 -10.96 16.83
C SER A 27 -4.48 -10.73 15.31
N PRO A 28 -4.59 -9.48 14.82
CA PRO A 28 -4.47 -9.17 13.39
C PRO A 28 -3.12 -9.62 12.83
N ARG A 29 -3.12 -10.26 11.65
CA ARG A 29 -1.89 -10.72 10.99
C ARG A 29 -1.80 -10.16 9.58
N MET A 30 -0.69 -9.51 9.25
CA MET A 30 -0.41 -9.17 7.86
C MET A 30 -0.05 -10.44 7.08
N VAL A 31 -0.82 -10.73 6.02
CA VAL A 31 -0.67 -11.95 5.21
C VAL A 31 -0.13 -11.67 3.81
N ALA A 32 -0.22 -10.42 3.33
CA ALA A 32 0.44 -9.98 2.11
C ALA A 32 0.70 -8.47 2.13
N HIS A 33 1.63 -8.02 1.29
CA HIS A 33 1.85 -6.61 1.03
C HIS A 33 2.31 -6.39 -0.41
N PHE A 34 1.99 -5.21 -0.94
CA PHE A 34 2.49 -4.76 -2.23
C PHE A 34 2.77 -3.26 -2.17
N LYS A 35 3.96 -2.84 -2.63
CA LYS A 35 4.36 -1.44 -2.70
C LYS A 35 4.97 -1.21 -4.07
N THR A 36 4.45 -0.24 -4.80
CA THR A 36 5.02 0.17 -6.09
C THR A 36 6.33 0.92 -5.89
N ASP A 37 7.13 1.01 -6.95
CA ASP A 37 8.29 1.90 -6.98
C ASP A 37 7.87 3.36 -6.80
N VAL A 38 8.73 4.12 -6.11
CA VAL A 38 8.57 5.57 -5.94
C VAL A 38 8.62 6.25 -7.32
N PRO A 39 7.62 7.08 -7.68
CA PRO A 39 7.63 7.79 -8.96
C PRO A 39 8.84 8.71 -9.11
N PRO A 40 9.37 8.91 -10.34
CA PRO A 40 10.46 9.86 -10.59
C PRO A 40 10.13 11.25 -10.04
N GLY A 41 11.10 11.88 -9.37
CA GLY A 41 10.93 13.21 -8.76
C GLY A 41 10.15 13.22 -7.45
N SER A 42 9.78 12.06 -6.89
CA SER A 42 9.07 11.93 -5.61
C SER A 42 9.95 11.30 -4.54
N GLU A 43 9.67 11.59 -3.27
CA GLU A 43 10.41 10.98 -2.15
C GLU A 43 9.82 9.62 -1.72
N ARG A 44 8.51 9.42 -1.95
CA ARG A 44 7.77 8.23 -1.54
C ARG A 44 6.52 8.04 -2.40
N VAL A 45 5.92 6.85 -2.30
CA VAL A 45 4.57 6.58 -2.80
C VAL A 45 3.54 7.30 -1.92
N LEU A 46 2.39 7.64 -2.47
CA LEU A 46 1.29 8.33 -1.80
C LEU A 46 -0.03 7.60 -2.13
N SER A 47 -0.10 6.33 -1.78
CA SER A 47 -1.26 5.46 -2.00
C SER A 47 -2.41 5.90 -1.10
N ASN A 48 -3.60 6.14 -1.66
CA ASN A 48 -4.68 6.81 -0.93
C ASN A 48 -5.96 5.98 -0.84
N ASP A 49 -6.25 5.15 -1.83
CA ASP A 49 -7.52 4.46 -1.93
C ASP A 49 -7.36 3.15 -2.70
N LEU A 50 -8.30 2.22 -2.49
CA LEU A 50 -8.38 0.98 -3.25
C LEU A 50 -9.82 0.51 -3.40
N THR A 51 -10.07 -0.26 -4.45
CA THR A 51 -11.28 -1.07 -4.60
C THR A 51 -10.94 -2.44 -5.17
N VAL A 52 -11.85 -3.40 -5.04
CA VAL A 52 -11.70 -4.77 -5.54
C VAL A 52 -12.93 -5.13 -6.38
N ASP A 53 -12.72 -5.73 -7.55
CA ASP A 53 -13.82 -6.21 -8.39
C ASP A 53 -14.17 -7.69 -8.12
N ASP A 54 -15.20 -8.19 -8.81
CA ASP A 54 -15.71 -9.56 -8.70
C ASP A 54 -14.73 -10.63 -9.22
N ARG A 55 -13.75 -10.23 -10.03
CA ARG A 55 -12.64 -11.09 -10.48
C ARG A 55 -11.52 -11.18 -9.45
N GLY A 56 -11.59 -10.39 -8.37
CA GLY A 56 -10.56 -10.30 -7.34
C GLY A 56 -9.39 -9.40 -7.71
N LEU A 57 -9.52 -8.56 -8.75
CA LEU A 57 -8.50 -7.57 -9.08
C LEU A 57 -8.56 -6.40 -8.11
N ILE A 58 -7.41 -5.99 -7.60
CA ILE A 58 -7.25 -4.88 -6.67
C ILE A 58 -6.78 -3.64 -7.45
N TYR A 59 -7.56 -2.58 -7.39
CA TYR A 59 -7.28 -1.29 -8.03
C TYR A 59 -6.73 -0.34 -6.98
N LEU A 60 -5.40 -0.19 -6.92
CA LEU A 60 -4.71 0.67 -5.96
C LEU A 60 -4.42 2.03 -6.60
N LEU A 61 -4.93 3.10 -5.99
CA LEU A 61 -4.65 4.46 -6.41
C LEU A 61 -3.49 5.07 -5.61
N ASP A 62 -2.58 5.69 -6.35
CA ASP A 62 -1.48 6.49 -5.84
C ASP A 62 -1.54 7.91 -6.43
N ARG A 63 -1.42 8.93 -5.57
CA ARG A 63 -1.54 10.33 -5.98
C ARG A 63 -0.52 10.76 -7.04
N LEU A 64 0.66 10.16 -7.03
CA LEU A 64 1.79 10.56 -7.89
C LEU A 64 2.03 9.57 -9.03
N ARG A 65 1.56 8.32 -8.90
CA ARG A 65 1.72 7.27 -9.94
C ARG A 65 0.45 6.98 -10.73
N GLY A 66 -0.73 7.30 -10.21
CA GLY A 66 -2.00 6.90 -10.79
C GLY A 66 -2.45 5.50 -10.35
N LEU A 67 -3.04 4.73 -11.28
CA LEU A 67 -3.66 3.45 -10.98
C LEU A 67 -2.69 2.27 -11.17
N THR A 68 -2.60 1.40 -10.16
CA THR A 68 -1.95 0.09 -10.24
C THR A 68 -2.98 -1.01 -10.06
N ILE A 69 -2.97 -2.02 -10.93
CA ILE A 69 -3.83 -3.19 -10.84
C ILE A 69 -3.00 -4.36 -10.30
N VAL A 70 -3.46 -4.99 -9.22
CA VAL A 70 -2.77 -6.08 -8.54
C VAL A 70 -3.70 -7.28 -8.45
N GLU A 71 -3.17 -8.48 -8.65
CA GLU A 71 -3.87 -9.74 -8.40
C GLU A 71 -3.06 -10.62 -7.44
N ARG A 72 -3.73 -11.56 -6.79
CA ARG A 72 -3.08 -12.58 -5.97
C ARG A 72 -2.80 -13.81 -6.83
N VAL A 73 -1.51 -14.11 -7.03
CA VAL A 73 -1.04 -15.36 -7.67
C VAL A 73 -0.78 -16.46 -6.65
#